data_AF-A0A7X9BZ49-F1
#
_entry.id   AF-A0A7X9BZ49-F1
#
_cell.length_a   1.000
_cell.length_b   1.000
_cell.length_c   1.000
_cell.angle_alpha   90.00
_cell.angle_beta   90.00
_cell.angle_gamma   90.00
#
_symmetry.space_group_name_H-M   'P 1'
#
loop_
_entity.id
_entity.type
_entity.pdbx_description
1 polymer ?
#
loop_
_entity_poly.entity_id
_entity_poly.type
_entity_poly.pdbx_seq_one_letter_code
_entity_poly.pdbx_strand_id
1 'polypeptide(L)'
;MVCAQCHVEYYFEDEKKIVTFPWDNGVTPQEVLDYYEEINFVDWVHPKSGGDMLKAQHPEFETFVGSTHYEAGLSCADCHMPYQMVGGEKISSHWWTSPLKHMNESCMTCHRDGEEKLRERVFYTQDKVADMMARVGTVTVEAIDAIAEAAENGANEDLLNEARSLQRKGQFLLDWVAAENSMGFHNPQLAMETLNVSMDYAYQAINKAMEARTGVASPTWDVEIPKQNDKI
;
A
#
# COMPACT_ATOMS: atom_id res chain seq x y z
N MET A 1 -13.79 -4.33 -14.10
CA MET A 1 -14.76 -3.61 -13.26
C MET A 1 -15.54 -4.48 -12.28
N VAL A 2 -15.96 -5.72 -12.61
CA VAL A 2 -16.76 -6.54 -11.65
C VAL A 2 -16.03 -6.84 -10.32
N CYS A 3 -14.71 -7.06 -10.36
CA CYS A 3 -13.89 -7.31 -9.17
C CYS A 3 -13.77 -6.06 -8.27
N ALA A 4 -13.72 -4.88 -8.88
CA ALA A 4 -13.60 -3.58 -8.21
C ALA A 4 -14.87 -3.13 -7.47
N GLN A 5 -15.90 -3.97 -7.40
CA GLN A 5 -17.03 -3.74 -6.51
C GLN A 5 -16.69 -4.08 -5.05
N CYS A 6 -15.66 -4.89 -4.82
CA CYS A 6 -15.29 -5.40 -3.49
C CYS A 6 -13.77 -5.36 -3.22
N HIS A 7 -12.94 -5.58 -4.24
CA HIS A 7 -11.48 -5.66 -4.12
C HIS A 7 -10.84 -4.27 -4.22
N VAL A 8 -11.17 -3.44 -3.25
CA VAL A 8 -10.88 -2.00 -3.22
C VAL A 8 -10.65 -1.53 -1.79
N GLU A 9 -9.95 -0.40 -1.67
CA GLU A 9 -9.94 0.40 -0.46
C GLU A 9 -11.29 1.08 -0.27
N TYR A 10 -11.74 1.14 0.98
CA TYR A 10 -13.00 1.79 1.34
C TYR A 10 -13.02 2.23 2.81
N TYR A 11 -13.86 3.23 3.08
CA TYR A 11 -14.22 3.63 4.43
C TYR A 11 -15.74 3.69 4.62
N PHE A 12 -16.15 3.97 5.86
CA PHE A 12 -17.54 4.21 6.20
C PHE A 12 -17.80 5.70 6.37
N GLU A 13 -18.57 6.27 5.44
CA GLU A 13 -18.98 7.67 5.47
C GLU A 13 -20.20 7.87 6.37
N ASP A 14 -20.20 8.99 7.11
CA ASP A 14 -21.26 9.47 8.00
C ASP A 14 -21.68 8.51 9.13
N GLU A 15 -22.62 8.95 9.96
CA GLU A 15 -23.24 8.12 11.01
C GLU A 15 -23.91 6.86 10.46
N LYS A 16 -24.32 6.88 9.18
CA LYS A 16 -24.99 5.76 8.51
C LYS A 16 -24.03 4.69 8.02
N LYS A 17 -22.71 4.93 8.04
CA LYS A 17 -21.66 4.00 7.61
C LYS A 17 -21.86 3.50 6.19
N ILE A 18 -22.05 4.43 5.26
CA ILE A 18 -22.16 4.11 3.84
C ILE A 18 -20.76 3.70 3.35
N VAL A 19 -20.66 2.59 2.62
CA VAL A 19 -19.40 2.19 1.98
C VAL A 19 -19.07 3.21 0.90
N THR A 20 -17.95 3.89 1.07
CA THR A 20 -17.46 4.92 0.14
C THR A 20 -16.04 4.59 -0.27
N PHE A 21 -15.75 4.70 -1.56
CA PHE A 21 -14.41 4.50 -2.10
C PHE A 21 -13.72 5.86 -2.18
N PRO A 22 -12.54 6.06 -1.57
CA PRO A 22 -11.89 7.36 -1.43
C PRO A 22 -11.15 7.80 -2.70
N TRP A 23 -11.83 7.77 -3.85
CA TRP A 23 -11.20 7.91 -5.17
C TRP A 23 -11.32 9.30 -5.80
N ASP A 24 -11.84 10.29 -5.07
CA ASP A 24 -12.12 11.63 -5.61
C ASP A 24 -10.85 12.36 -6.10
N ASN A 25 -9.69 12.06 -5.49
CA ASN A 25 -8.40 12.60 -5.87
C ASN A 25 -7.57 11.66 -6.79
N GLY A 26 -8.09 10.47 -7.08
CA GLY A 26 -7.38 9.41 -7.80
C GLY A 26 -7.33 8.11 -7.01
N VAL A 27 -6.57 7.14 -7.50
CA VAL A 27 -6.54 5.77 -6.96
C VAL A 27 -5.16 5.34 -6.46
N THR A 28 -4.15 6.19 -6.59
CA THR A 28 -2.84 5.87 -6.01
C THR A 28 -2.88 5.98 -4.48
N PRO A 29 -1.99 5.28 -3.75
CA PRO A 29 -1.95 5.34 -2.29
C PRO A 29 -1.81 6.77 -1.76
N GLN A 30 -1.03 7.61 -2.44
CA GLN A 30 -0.83 9.00 -2.05
C GLN A 30 -2.06 9.87 -2.32
N GLU A 31 -2.72 9.72 -3.47
CA GLU A 31 -3.96 10.45 -3.78
C GLU A 31 -5.09 10.10 -2.79
N VAL A 32 -5.20 8.82 -2.41
CA VAL A 32 -6.18 8.37 -1.41
C VAL A 32 -5.82 8.92 -0.01
N LEU A 33 -4.54 8.92 0.35
CA LEU A 33 -4.07 9.53 1.59
C LEU A 33 -4.41 11.04 1.62
N ASP A 34 -4.13 11.75 0.52
CA ASP A 34 -4.42 13.17 0.40
C ASP A 34 -5.92 13.46 0.52
N TYR A 35 -6.78 12.62 -0.08
CA TYR A 35 -8.24 12.68 0.11
C TYR A 35 -8.62 12.59 1.60
N TYR A 36 -8.11 11.58 2.32
CA TYR A 36 -8.41 11.42 3.74
C TYR A 36 -7.90 12.57 4.61
N GLU A 37 -6.77 13.18 4.25
CA GLU A 37 -6.25 14.38 4.91
C GLU A 37 -7.17 15.60 4.66
N GLU A 38 -7.66 15.80 3.44
CA GLU A 38 -8.56 16.90 3.08
C GLU A 38 -9.87 16.86 3.87
N ILE A 39 -10.43 15.67 4.05
CA ILE A 39 -11.68 15.49 4.80
C ILE A 39 -11.46 15.29 6.31
N ASN A 40 -10.21 15.32 6.79
CA ASN A 40 -9.83 15.07 8.19
C ASN A 40 -10.46 13.78 8.76
N PHE A 41 -10.50 12.71 7.96
CA PHE A 41 -11.16 11.47 8.34
C PHE A 41 -10.33 10.65 9.33
N VAL A 42 -10.97 9.98 10.28
CA VAL A 42 -10.29 9.17 11.30
C VAL A 42 -11.03 7.86 11.49
N ASP A 43 -10.37 6.74 11.21
CA ASP A 43 -10.92 5.42 11.47
C ASP A 43 -10.89 5.10 12.98
N TRP A 44 -9.78 5.44 13.63
CA TRP A 44 -9.56 5.15 15.04
C TRP A 44 -8.41 5.97 15.63
N VAL A 45 -8.36 6.10 16.96
CA VAL A 45 -7.25 6.73 17.67
C VAL A 45 -6.30 5.66 18.19
N HIS A 46 -5.01 5.79 17.87
CA HIS A 46 -4.00 4.84 18.30
C HIS A 46 -3.78 4.92 19.82
N PRO A 47 -3.97 3.84 20.61
CA PRO A 47 -3.99 3.91 22.07
C PRO A 47 -2.63 4.20 22.68
N LYS A 48 -1.53 3.85 21.98
CA LYS A 48 -0.16 4.08 22.45
C LYS A 48 0.37 5.48 22.10
N SER A 49 0.34 5.87 20.82
CA SER A 49 0.84 7.17 20.37
C SER A 49 -0.17 8.32 20.51
N GLY A 50 -1.47 8.02 20.58
CA GLY A 50 -2.54 9.02 20.56
C GLY A 50 -2.80 9.65 19.20
N GLY A 51 -2.24 9.09 18.12
CA GLY A 51 -2.45 9.60 16.76
C GLY A 51 -3.81 9.21 16.19
N ASP A 52 -4.41 10.10 15.41
CA ASP A 52 -5.60 9.81 14.61
C ASP A 52 -5.21 8.99 13.38
N MET A 53 -5.72 7.78 13.24
CA MET A 53 -5.25 6.81 12.26
C MET A 53 -6.23 6.56 11.12
N LEU A 54 -5.68 6.07 10.02
CA LEU A 54 -6.40 5.48 8.90
C LEU A 54 -6.15 3.96 8.87
N LYS A 55 -7.07 3.22 8.26
CA LYS A 55 -6.93 1.79 7.99
C LYS A 55 -7.19 1.51 6.51
N ALA A 56 -6.23 0.86 5.84
CA ALA A 56 -6.37 0.41 4.46
C ALA A 56 -6.93 -1.01 4.37
N GLN A 57 -7.83 -1.26 3.42
CA GLN A 57 -8.53 -2.51 3.16
C GLN A 57 -8.23 -2.98 1.74
N HIS A 58 -7.56 -4.12 1.60
CA HIS A 58 -7.41 -4.90 0.35
C HIS A 58 -7.50 -4.10 -0.98
N PRO A 59 -6.56 -3.15 -1.23
CA PRO A 59 -6.60 -2.23 -2.37
C PRO A 59 -6.09 -2.89 -3.67
N GLU A 60 -6.65 -4.05 -4.03
CA GLU A 60 -6.17 -4.81 -5.20
C GLU A 60 -6.42 -4.07 -6.52
N PHE A 61 -7.61 -3.49 -6.71
CA PHE A 61 -7.92 -2.78 -7.94
C PHE A 61 -7.02 -1.56 -8.12
N GLU A 62 -6.89 -0.75 -7.09
CA GLU A 62 -6.06 0.44 -7.05
C GLU A 62 -4.60 0.12 -7.29
N THR A 63 -4.09 -0.93 -6.63
CA THR A 63 -2.70 -1.38 -6.83
C THR A 63 -2.50 -1.93 -8.23
N PHE A 64 -3.50 -2.60 -8.82
CA PHE A 64 -3.42 -3.11 -10.19
C PHE A 64 -3.43 -2.01 -11.25
N VAL A 65 -4.18 -0.92 -11.05
CA VAL A 65 -4.24 0.22 -11.99
C VAL A 65 -2.85 0.84 -12.17
N GLY A 66 -2.49 1.15 -13.41
CA GLY A 66 -1.16 1.69 -13.77
C GLY A 66 -0.01 0.66 -13.74
N SER A 67 -0.29 -0.61 -13.40
CA SER A 67 0.70 -1.68 -13.47
C SER A 67 1.07 -2.05 -14.91
N THR A 68 2.20 -2.74 -15.09
CA THR A 68 2.61 -3.28 -16.40
C THR A 68 1.52 -4.12 -17.06
N HIS A 69 0.79 -4.92 -16.28
CA HIS A 69 -0.29 -5.78 -16.82
C HIS A 69 -1.54 -4.96 -17.16
N TYR A 70 -1.89 -3.97 -16.33
CA TYR A 70 -3.00 -3.07 -16.61
C TYR A 70 -2.75 -2.24 -17.88
N GLU A 71 -1.57 -1.65 -18.03
CA GLU A 71 -1.17 -0.89 -19.22
C GLU A 71 -1.11 -1.75 -20.48
N ALA A 72 -0.87 -3.06 -20.33
CA ALA A 72 -0.97 -4.03 -21.42
C ALA A 72 -2.43 -4.44 -21.75
N GLY A 73 -3.43 -3.88 -21.06
CA GLY A 73 -4.85 -4.12 -21.29
C GLY A 73 -5.41 -5.39 -20.66
N LEU A 74 -4.67 -6.02 -19.73
CA LEU A 74 -5.17 -7.19 -19.01
C LEU A 74 -6.20 -6.78 -17.97
N SER A 75 -7.10 -7.70 -17.69
CA SER A 75 -8.10 -7.63 -16.63
C SER A 75 -7.79 -8.65 -15.53
N CYS A 76 -8.44 -8.49 -14.38
CA CYS A 76 -8.36 -9.48 -13.29
C CYS A 76 -8.71 -10.89 -13.79
N ALA A 77 -9.71 -10.99 -14.67
CA ALA A 77 -10.23 -12.26 -15.17
C ALA A 77 -9.24 -13.03 -16.06
N ASP A 78 -8.33 -12.34 -16.75
CA ASP A 78 -7.34 -13.01 -17.61
C ASP A 78 -6.40 -13.93 -16.82
N CYS A 79 -6.09 -13.53 -15.58
CA CYS A 79 -5.25 -14.32 -14.67
C CYS A 79 -6.06 -15.20 -13.71
N HIS A 80 -7.16 -14.66 -13.16
CA HIS A 80 -7.88 -15.28 -12.04
C HIS A 80 -9.10 -16.11 -12.45
N MET A 81 -9.59 -15.91 -13.67
CA MET A 81 -10.73 -16.63 -14.24
C MET A 81 -10.42 -17.05 -15.69
N PRO A 82 -9.27 -17.71 -15.95
CA PRO A 82 -8.81 -17.93 -17.30
C PRO A 82 -9.78 -18.85 -18.07
N TYR A 83 -9.78 -18.70 -19.39
CA TYR A 83 -10.54 -19.61 -20.25
C TYR A 83 -9.94 -21.02 -20.22
N GLN A 84 -10.80 -22.03 -20.13
CA GLN A 84 -10.43 -23.44 -20.17
C GLN A 84 -11.31 -24.22 -21.14
N MET A 85 -10.81 -25.35 -21.65
CA MET A 85 -11.55 -26.26 -22.51
C MET A 85 -12.09 -27.44 -21.68
N VAL A 86 -13.40 -27.54 -21.55
CA VAL A 86 -14.07 -28.64 -20.83
C VAL A 86 -15.05 -29.31 -21.79
N GLY A 87 -14.85 -30.61 -22.07
CA GLY A 87 -15.72 -31.35 -22.97
C GLY A 87 -15.76 -30.82 -24.42
N GLY A 88 -14.75 -30.05 -24.84
CA GLY A 88 -14.71 -29.41 -26.16
C GLY A 88 -15.32 -28.01 -26.22
N GLU A 89 -15.86 -27.50 -25.10
CA GLU A 89 -16.38 -26.14 -24.99
C GLU A 89 -15.40 -25.22 -24.28
N LYS A 90 -15.32 -23.96 -24.73
CA LYS A 90 -14.54 -22.90 -24.08
C LYS A 90 -15.39 -22.23 -23.01
N ILE A 91 -14.97 -22.34 -21.76
CA ILE A 91 -15.65 -21.72 -20.60
C ILE A 91 -14.68 -20.86 -19.80
N SER A 92 -15.19 -19.85 -19.09
CA SER A 92 -14.39 -19.11 -18.09
C SER A 92 -14.32 -19.90 -16.79
N SER A 93 -13.12 -20.11 -16.26
CA SER A 93 -12.97 -20.70 -14.93
C SER A 93 -13.61 -19.79 -13.88
N HIS A 94 -14.47 -20.35 -13.04
CA HIS A 94 -15.00 -19.68 -11.84
C HIS A 94 -14.36 -20.21 -10.56
N TRP A 95 -13.32 -21.07 -10.68
CA TRP A 95 -12.51 -21.43 -9.54
C TRP A 95 -11.48 -20.34 -9.28
N TRP A 96 -11.94 -19.29 -8.62
CA TRP A 96 -11.13 -18.12 -8.32
C TRP A 96 -10.10 -18.46 -7.23
N THR A 97 -8.83 -18.53 -7.63
CA THR A 97 -7.71 -18.88 -6.75
C THR A 97 -6.43 -18.20 -7.25
N SER A 98 -5.28 -18.52 -6.62
CA SER A 98 -3.98 -18.06 -7.09
C SER A 98 -3.74 -18.55 -8.54
N PRO A 99 -3.40 -17.65 -9.48
CA PRO A 99 -3.05 -18.03 -10.86
C PRO A 99 -1.87 -19.00 -10.94
N LEU A 100 -1.02 -19.05 -9.90
CA LEU A 100 0.10 -19.99 -9.80
C LEU A 100 -0.32 -21.47 -9.78
N LYS A 101 -1.60 -21.75 -9.50
CA LYS A 101 -2.15 -23.12 -9.56
C LYS A 101 -2.55 -23.55 -10.98
N HIS A 102 -2.71 -22.59 -11.90
CA HIS A 102 -3.16 -22.78 -13.29
C HIS A 102 -2.37 -21.91 -14.24
N MET A 103 -1.04 -21.97 -14.14
CA MET A 103 -0.16 -21.06 -14.87
C MET A 103 -0.22 -21.27 -16.38
N ASN A 104 -0.53 -22.48 -16.85
CA ASN A 104 -0.68 -22.74 -18.26
C ASN A 104 -1.82 -21.91 -18.88
N GLU A 105 -2.97 -21.87 -18.20
CA GLU A 105 -4.15 -21.11 -18.62
C GLU A 105 -4.05 -19.61 -18.30
N SER A 106 -3.34 -19.25 -17.23
CA SER A 106 -3.30 -17.87 -16.72
C SER A 106 -2.11 -17.06 -17.25
N CYS A 107 -0.92 -17.68 -17.35
CA CYS A 107 0.34 -16.99 -17.64
C CYS A 107 0.91 -17.40 -19.01
N MET A 108 0.88 -18.69 -19.33
CA MET A 108 1.49 -19.25 -20.54
C MET A 108 0.70 -18.96 -21.82
N THR A 109 -0.45 -18.30 -21.72
CA THR A 109 -1.14 -17.73 -22.89
C THR A 109 -0.28 -16.62 -23.53
N CYS A 110 0.37 -15.80 -22.70
CA CYS A 110 1.17 -14.65 -23.10
C CYS A 110 2.68 -14.87 -22.96
N HIS A 111 3.13 -15.59 -21.93
CA HIS A 111 4.54 -15.79 -21.63
C HIS A 111 5.09 -17.10 -22.24
N ARG A 112 6.39 -17.09 -22.57
CA ARG A 112 7.11 -18.23 -23.18
C ARG A 112 8.32 -18.69 -22.37
N ASP A 113 8.53 -18.09 -21.20
CA ASP A 113 9.68 -18.32 -20.32
C ASP A 113 9.65 -19.66 -19.55
N GLY A 114 8.50 -20.34 -19.55
CA GLY A 114 8.26 -21.56 -18.78
C GLY A 114 7.70 -21.27 -17.39
N GLU A 115 6.87 -22.18 -16.88
CA GLU A 115 6.15 -21.99 -15.61
C GLU A 115 7.08 -21.77 -14.42
N GLU A 116 8.16 -22.55 -14.32
CA GLU A 116 9.05 -22.49 -13.17
C GLU A 116 9.72 -21.12 -13.04
N LYS A 117 10.26 -20.62 -14.15
CA LYS A 117 10.91 -19.30 -14.18
C LYS A 117 9.93 -18.17 -13.83
N LEU A 118 8.68 -18.25 -14.30
CA LEU A 118 7.65 -17.26 -13.95
C LEU A 118 7.24 -17.35 -12.48
N ARG A 119 7.13 -18.56 -11.94
CA ARG A 119 6.80 -18.81 -10.53
C ARG A 119 7.90 -18.27 -9.62
N GLU A 120 9.15 -18.56 -9.94
CA GLU A 120 10.31 -17.99 -9.25
C GLU A 120 10.30 -16.46 -9.30
N ARG A 121 9.89 -15.86 -10.43
CA ARG A 121 9.79 -14.40 -10.52
C ARG A 121 8.67 -13.82 -9.64
N VAL A 122 7.53 -14.50 -9.55
CA VAL A 122 6.44 -14.12 -8.65
C VAL A 122 6.92 -14.19 -7.20
N PHE A 123 7.48 -15.32 -6.78
CA PHE A 123 7.99 -15.48 -5.42
C PHE A 123 9.12 -14.50 -5.08
N TYR A 124 10.07 -14.29 -5.99
CA TYR A 124 11.11 -13.29 -5.82
C TYR A 124 10.52 -11.91 -5.52
N THR A 125 9.46 -11.53 -6.24
CA THR A 125 8.79 -10.24 -6.04
C THR A 125 8.12 -10.17 -4.67
N GLN A 126 7.33 -11.19 -4.33
CA GLN A 126 6.62 -11.26 -3.05
C GLN A 126 7.59 -11.28 -1.86
N ASP A 127 8.70 -12.02 -1.96
CA ASP A 127 9.73 -12.08 -0.92
C ASP A 127 10.42 -10.72 -0.72
N LYS A 128 10.68 -9.96 -1.79
CA LYS A 128 11.29 -8.63 -1.69
C LYS A 128 10.36 -7.61 -1.09
N VAL A 129 9.07 -7.63 -1.47
CA VAL A 129 8.06 -6.76 -0.88
C VAL A 129 7.87 -7.12 0.60
N ALA A 130 7.81 -8.41 0.95
CA ALA A 130 7.68 -8.87 2.32
C ALA A 130 8.88 -8.48 3.21
N ASP A 131 10.13 -8.62 2.72
CA ASP A 131 11.33 -8.17 3.46
C ASP A 131 11.30 -6.66 3.72
N MET A 132 10.97 -5.86 2.70
CA MET A 132 10.86 -4.41 2.86
C MET A 132 9.74 -4.05 3.84
N MET A 133 8.56 -4.66 3.71
CA MET A 133 7.42 -4.44 4.58
C MET A 133 7.74 -4.77 6.05
N ALA A 134 8.47 -5.84 6.32
CA ALA A 134 8.92 -6.18 7.67
C ALA A 134 9.85 -5.13 8.28
N ARG A 135 10.77 -4.57 7.46
CA ARG A 135 11.66 -3.47 7.88
C ARG A 135 10.86 -2.20 8.18
N VAL A 136 9.96 -1.80 7.28
CA VAL A 136 9.09 -0.63 7.47
C VAL A 136 8.20 -0.80 8.71
N GLY A 137 7.65 -1.99 8.92
CA GLY A 137 6.86 -2.31 10.12
C GLY A 137 7.66 -2.14 11.41
N THR A 138 8.93 -2.54 11.42
CA THR A 138 9.82 -2.35 12.58
C THR A 138 10.04 -0.87 12.87
N VAL A 139 10.38 -0.06 11.85
CA VAL A 139 10.59 1.39 12.01
C VAL A 139 9.29 2.10 12.41
N THR A 140 8.13 1.63 11.92
CA THR A 140 6.82 2.16 12.31
C THR A 140 6.53 1.93 13.79
N VAL A 141 6.88 0.75 14.32
CA VAL A 141 6.77 0.46 15.76
C VAL A 141 7.72 1.36 16.56
N GLU A 142 8.96 1.55 16.11
CA GLU A 142 9.91 2.48 16.75
C GLU A 142 9.36 3.92 16.79
N ALA A 143 8.68 4.37 15.72
CA ALA A 143 8.01 5.67 15.67
C ALA A 143 6.90 5.80 16.71
N ILE A 144 6.02 4.78 16.80
CA ILE A 144 4.93 4.74 17.78
C ILE A 144 5.49 4.80 19.21
N ASP A 145 6.58 4.08 19.47
CA ASP A 145 7.24 4.03 20.77
C ASP A 145 7.89 5.36 21.13
N ALA A 146 8.59 6.00 20.18
CA ALA A 146 9.19 7.32 20.37
C ALA A 146 8.13 8.40 20.65
N ILE A 147 6.99 8.37 19.95
CA ILE A 147 5.87 9.29 20.19
C ILE A 147 5.29 9.10 21.59
N ALA A 148 5.05 7.86 22.00
CA ALA A 148 4.52 7.56 23.32
C ALA A 148 5.47 8.00 24.44
N GLU A 149 6.77 7.74 24.29
CA GLU A 149 7.78 8.17 25.26
C GLU A 149 7.86 9.71 25.34
N ALA A 150 7.81 10.41 24.20
CA ALA A 150 7.79 11.88 24.20
C ALA A 150 6.54 12.43 24.92
N ALA A 151 5.37 11.85 24.69
CA ALA A 151 4.12 12.23 25.34
C ALA A 151 4.18 12.10 26.87
N GLU A 152 4.75 11.00 27.38
CA GLU A 152 4.87 10.75 28.82
C GLU A 152 5.82 11.73 29.53
N ASN A 153 6.77 12.31 28.79
CA ASN A 153 7.80 13.21 29.34
C ASN A 153 7.46 14.71 29.21
N GLY A 154 6.21 15.07 28.88
CA GLY A 154 5.78 16.46 28.78
C GLY A 154 6.44 17.22 27.62
N ALA A 155 6.64 16.54 26.49
CA ALA A 155 7.16 17.12 25.26
C ALA A 155 6.32 18.30 24.75
N ASN A 156 6.88 19.07 23.81
CA ASN A 156 6.14 20.09 23.09
C ASN A 156 4.97 19.46 22.31
N GLU A 157 3.73 19.88 22.60
CA GLU A 157 2.52 19.27 22.05
C GLU A 157 2.35 19.50 20.54
N ASP A 158 2.77 20.67 20.02
CA ASP A 158 2.66 20.97 18.58
C ASP A 158 3.55 20.02 17.77
N LEU A 159 4.81 19.86 18.20
CA LEU A 159 5.76 18.94 17.59
C LEU A 159 5.33 17.47 17.78
N LEU A 160 4.74 17.13 18.93
CA LEU A 160 4.20 15.79 19.16
C LEU A 160 3.04 15.46 18.21
N ASN A 161 2.18 16.44 17.92
CA ASN A 161 1.10 16.29 16.94
C ASN A 161 1.62 16.19 15.50
N GLU A 162 2.68 16.92 15.15
CA GLU A 162 3.40 16.69 13.88
C GLU A 162 3.93 15.26 13.78
N ALA A 163 4.53 14.72 14.85
CA ALA A 163 5.01 13.34 14.88
C ALA A 163 3.87 12.31 14.70
N ARG A 164 2.72 12.54 15.35
CA ARG A 164 1.51 11.71 15.17
C ARG A 164 0.98 11.76 13.74
N SER A 165 0.97 12.94 13.10
CA SER A 165 0.57 13.09 11.69
C SER A 165 1.52 12.33 10.75
N LEU A 166 2.83 12.40 10.99
CA LEU A 166 3.82 11.63 10.23
C LEU A 166 3.64 10.12 10.42
N GLN A 167 3.40 9.65 11.66
CA GLN A 167 3.07 8.24 11.94
C GLN A 167 1.81 7.81 11.18
N ARG A 168 0.74 8.61 11.23
CA ARG A 168 -0.52 8.35 10.51
C ARG A 168 -0.27 8.12 9.02
N LYS A 169 0.46 9.01 8.35
CA LYS A 169 0.80 8.90 6.93
C LYS A 169 1.65 7.67 6.63
N GLY A 170 2.73 7.48 7.39
CA GLY A 170 3.62 6.34 7.21
C GLY A 170 2.91 5.00 7.41
N GLN A 171 2.10 4.89 8.46
CA GLN A 171 1.38 3.66 8.78
C GLN A 171 0.27 3.35 7.76
N PHE A 172 -0.43 4.35 7.24
CA PHE A 172 -1.42 4.13 6.17
C PHE A 172 -0.78 3.53 4.92
N LEU A 173 0.36 4.07 4.48
CA LEU A 173 1.09 3.55 3.32
C LEU A 173 1.69 2.15 3.55
N LEU A 174 2.13 1.85 4.77
CA LEU A 174 2.51 0.48 5.15
C LEU A 174 1.31 -0.47 5.04
N ASP A 175 0.17 -0.06 5.60
CA ASP A 175 -1.06 -0.85 5.64
C ASP A 175 -1.62 -1.08 4.24
N TRP A 176 -1.51 -0.10 3.33
CA TRP A 176 -1.88 -0.25 1.92
C TRP A 176 -1.23 -1.48 1.28
N VAL A 177 0.09 -1.63 1.46
CA VAL A 177 0.84 -2.75 0.90
C VAL A 177 0.58 -4.04 1.68
N ALA A 178 0.42 -3.96 3.00
CA ALA A 178 0.14 -5.12 3.85
C ALA A 178 -1.25 -5.72 3.62
N ALA A 179 -2.23 -4.88 3.27
CA ALA A 179 -3.61 -5.29 3.05
C ALA A 179 -3.84 -5.87 1.65
N GLU A 180 -2.97 -5.56 0.68
CA GLU A 180 -3.04 -6.07 -0.69
C GLU A 180 -2.59 -7.54 -0.77
N ASN A 181 -3.49 -8.42 -1.21
CA ASN A 181 -3.28 -9.86 -1.07
C ASN A 181 -2.21 -10.47 -2.00
N SER A 182 -1.83 -9.80 -3.09
CA SER A 182 -0.83 -10.32 -4.03
C SER A 182 0.61 -10.15 -3.54
N MET A 183 0.82 -9.46 -2.40
CA MET A 183 2.13 -9.10 -1.88
C MET A 183 2.95 -8.34 -2.92
N GLY A 184 2.31 -7.35 -3.54
CA GLY A 184 2.93 -6.46 -4.52
C GLY A 184 3.15 -7.06 -5.91
N PHE A 185 2.69 -8.29 -6.19
CA PHE A 185 2.79 -8.86 -7.55
C PHE A 185 2.00 -8.04 -8.58
N HIS A 186 0.83 -7.51 -8.21
CA HIS A 186 0.02 -6.70 -9.11
C HIS A 186 0.76 -5.45 -9.60
N ASN A 187 1.50 -4.76 -8.73
CA ASN A 187 2.34 -3.62 -9.10
C ASN A 187 3.57 -3.51 -8.19
N PRO A 188 4.68 -4.19 -8.53
CA PRO A 188 5.85 -4.28 -7.65
C PRO A 188 6.55 -2.95 -7.44
N GLN A 189 6.58 -2.10 -8.47
CA GLN A 189 7.21 -0.78 -8.41
C GLN A 189 6.44 0.13 -7.45
N LEU A 190 5.11 0.18 -7.59
CA LEU A 190 4.25 0.96 -6.69
C LEU A 190 4.36 0.46 -5.24
N ALA A 191 4.35 -0.86 -5.02
CA ALA A 191 4.46 -1.42 -3.66
C ALA A 191 5.79 -1.02 -2.99
N MET A 192 6.92 -1.12 -3.72
CA MET A 192 8.23 -0.73 -3.18
C MET A 192 8.36 0.78 -2.97
N GLU A 193 7.83 1.60 -3.88
CA GLU A 193 7.77 3.06 -3.72
C GLU A 193 6.94 3.45 -2.48
N THR A 194 5.75 2.87 -2.35
CA THR A 194 4.84 3.10 -1.21
C THR A 194 5.51 2.74 0.12
N LEU A 195 6.18 1.59 0.20
CA LEU A 195 6.94 1.19 1.39
C LEU A 195 8.14 2.12 1.68
N ASN A 196 8.78 2.64 0.64
CA ASN A 196 9.89 3.57 0.81
C ASN A 196 9.42 4.92 1.39
N VAL A 197 8.32 5.48 0.85
CA VAL A 197 7.71 6.71 1.38
C VAL A 197 7.19 6.48 2.80
N SER A 198 6.58 5.32 3.06
CA SER A 198 6.16 4.90 4.41
C SER A 198 7.32 4.90 5.41
N MET A 199 8.47 4.33 5.02
CA MET A 199 9.67 4.29 5.86
C MET A 199 10.19 5.69 6.18
N ASP A 200 10.19 6.58 5.19
CA ASP A 200 10.64 7.96 5.36
C ASP A 200 9.75 8.71 6.36
N TYR A 201 8.42 8.62 6.22
CA TYR A 201 7.49 9.19 7.20
C TYR A 201 7.70 8.63 8.60
N ALA A 202 7.97 7.32 8.75
CA ALA A 202 8.25 6.73 10.04
C ALA A 202 9.54 7.29 10.68
N TYR A 203 10.62 7.47 9.91
CA TYR A 203 11.83 8.12 10.41
C TYR A 203 11.63 9.60 10.74
N GLN A 204 10.86 10.33 9.92
CA GLN A 204 10.49 11.71 10.22
C GLN A 204 9.69 11.79 11.52
N ALA A 205 8.76 10.86 11.76
CA ALA A 205 7.99 10.78 13.01
C ALA A 205 8.90 10.55 14.23
N ILE A 206 9.87 9.63 14.13
CA ILE A 206 10.87 9.40 15.18
C ILE A 206 11.66 10.69 15.47
N ASN A 207 12.19 11.33 14.44
CA ASN A 207 12.96 12.57 14.54
C ASN A 207 12.16 13.70 15.16
N LYS A 208 10.88 13.82 14.78
CA LYS A 208 9.98 14.84 15.30
C LYS A 208 9.59 14.58 16.75
N ALA A 209 9.36 13.32 17.14
CA ALA A 209 9.14 12.95 18.54
C ALA A 209 10.38 13.26 19.42
N MET A 210 11.58 13.00 18.90
CA MET A 210 12.84 13.37 19.58
C MET A 210 13.01 14.89 19.71
N GLU A 211 12.69 15.64 18.66
CA GLU A 211 12.70 17.11 18.69
C GLU A 211 11.70 17.64 19.73
N ALA A 212 10.48 17.09 19.76
CA ALA A 212 9.45 17.45 20.74
C ALA A 212 9.94 17.27 22.19
N ARG A 213 10.70 16.20 22.46
CA ARG A 213 11.26 15.89 23.79
C ARG A 213 12.49 16.74 24.14
N THR A 214 13.36 17.01 23.19
CA THR A 214 14.69 17.60 23.46
C THR A 214 14.79 19.09 23.16
N GLY A 215 13.88 19.63 22.33
CA GLY A 215 13.96 20.98 21.78
C GLY A 215 15.08 21.16 20.75
N VAL A 216 15.79 20.10 20.37
CA VAL A 216 16.85 20.14 19.37
C VAL A 216 16.28 19.71 18.03
N ALA A 217 16.30 20.63 17.07
CA ALA A 217 15.83 20.36 15.71
C ALA A 217 16.61 19.21 15.07
N SER A 218 15.88 18.23 14.53
CA SER A 218 16.47 17.15 13.76
C SER A 218 16.86 17.63 12.35
N PRO A 219 17.91 17.04 11.74
CA PRO A 219 18.27 17.35 10.36
C PRO A 219 17.10 17.05 9.41
N THR A 220 16.77 18.00 8.54
CA THR A 220 15.86 17.79 7.42
C THR A 220 16.68 17.49 6.17
N TRP A 221 16.18 16.60 5.32
CA TRP A 221 16.80 16.26 4.05
C TRP A 221 15.76 16.42 2.95
N ASP A 222 15.93 17.43 2.10
CA ASP A 222 15.15 17.53 0.86
C ASP A 222 15.87 16.69 -0.20
N VAL A 223 15.23 15.58 -0.60
CA VAL A 223 15.75 14.76 -1.70
C VAL A 223 15.32 15.40 -3.02
N GLU A 224 16.26 16.08 -3.68
CA GLU A 224 16.04 16.54 -5.06
C GLU A 224 16.04 15.32 -5.98
N ILE A 225 14.86 14.94 -6.51
CA ILE A 225 14.72 13.80 -7.42
C ILE A 225 15.10 14.26 -8.84
N PRO A 226 16.24 13.82 -9.40
CA PRO A 226 16.57 14.17 -10.77
C PRO A 226 15.59 13.49 -11.73
N LYS A 227 14.84 14.27 -12.51
CA LYS A 227 14.06 13.74 -13.65
C LYS A 227 15.04 13.28 -14.73
N GLN A 228 15.11 11.97 -14.98
CA GLN A 228 16.04 11.39 -15.95
C GLN A 228 15.44 11.22 -17.36
N ASN A 229 14.13 11.34 -17.52
CA ASN A 229 13.42 11.00 -18.76
C ASN A 229 12.95 12.21 -19.59
N ASP A 230 13.39 13.42 -19.30
CA ASP A 230 12.98 14.65 -20.03
C ASP A 230 13.51 14.74 -21.49
N LYS A 231 14.07 13.64 -22.03
CA LYS A 231 14.81 13.61 -23.31
C LYS A 231 14.46 12.44 -24.25
N ILE A 232 13.30 11.80 -24.10
CA ILE A 232 12.79 10.82 -25.08
C ILE A 232 11.69 11.48 -25.91
#